data_AF-A0A9N8WF55-F1
#
_entry.id   AF-A0A9N8WF55-F1
#
_cell.length_a   1.000
_cell.length_b   1.000
_cell.length_c   1.000
_cell.angle_alpha   90.00
_cell.angle_beta   90.00
_cell.angle_gamma   90.00
#
_symmetry.space_group_name_H-M   'P 1'
#
loop_
_entity.id
_entity.type
_entity.pdbx_description
1 polymer ?
#
loop_
_entity_poly.entity_id
_entity_poly.type
_entity_poly.pdbx_seq_one_letter_code
_entity_poly.pdbx_strand_id
1 'polypeptide(L)'
;MPPKRKLPSTIKESAATAADFTTSLQTPSERQKTMSMGKLAIPLGKQNTSKLRITSEWSPTSASSFPPSSITTFISGLSSYGFSNENCLMWFRSDLRLQDNPALSTASRIAHANSKFLFALYIISPQDWQLHDTAAIKVNFIMRNLKILKEKLAALNIPLVVETVEERKNIARTLTDICRIINVNHVFANIEYEVDEQQRDKECQSECETHNIKLEFFHDQCVTIPGSIVSK
;
A
#
# COMPACT_ATOMS: atom_id res chain seq x y z
N MET A 1 59.35 3.50 -8.36
CA MET A 1 59.45 4.14 -9.70
C MET A 1 58.79 3.24 -10.73
N PRO A 2 57.66 3.65 -11.33
CA PRO A 2 56.96 2.89 -12.37
C PRO A 2 57.46 3.25 -13.78
N PRO A 3 57.42 2.34 -14.76
CA PRO A 3 57.70 2.69 -16.15
C PRO A 3 56.46 3.35 -16.80
N LYS A 4 56.68 4.54 -17.37
CA LYS A 4 55.70 5.39 -18.05
C LYS A 4 55.21 4.75 -19.36
N ARG A 5 53.90 4.54 -19.52
CA ARG A 5 53.26 4.27 -20.81
C ARG A 5 52.85 5.58 -21.49
N LYS A 6 53.25 5.72 -22.76
CA LYS A 6 53.04 6.91 -23.62
C LYS A 6 51.59 6.98 -24.13
N LEU A 7 51.00 8.17 -24.08
CA LEU A 7 49.77 8.55 -24.78
C LEU A 7 50.07 8.83 -26.28
N PRO A 8 49.20 8.45 -27.22
CA PRO A 8 49.25 8.96 -28.59
C PRO A 8 48.52 10.29 -28.74
N SER A 9 49.12 11.18 -29.52
CA SER A 9 48.72 12.53 -29.92
C SER A 9 47.69 12.55 -31.07
N THR A 10 46.73 13.48 -30.96
CA THR A 10 46.08 14.39 -31.94
C THR A 10 46.49 14.24 -33.44
N ILE A 11 45.68 14.37 -34.51
CA ILE A 11 44.66 15.36 -34.93
C ILE A 11 43.90 14.80 -36.18
N LYS A 12 42.61 15.09 -36.36
CA LYS A 12 42.03 15.79 -37.55
C LYS A 12 40.51 15.97 -37.45
N GLU A 13 40.12 17.21 -37.15
CA GLU A 13 38.81 17.79 -37.46
C GLU A 13 38.59 17.86 -38.97
N SER A 14 37.36 17.64 -39.42
CA SER A 14 36.88 18.15 -40.71
C SER A 14 35.56 18.90 -40.52
N ALA A 15 35.58 20.18 -40.87
CA ALA A 15 34.45 21.08 -40.96
C ALA A 15 33.63 20.82 -42.23
N ALA A 16 32.30 20.99 -42.13
CA ALA A 16 31.41 21.37 -43.22
C ALA A 16 30.18 22.06 -42.58
N THR A 17 30.20 23.39 -42.49
CA THR A 17 29.54 24.35 -43.40
C THR A 17 28.07 24.57 -43.06
N ALA A 18 27.84 25.69 -42.38
CA ALA A 18 26.56 26.36 -42.22
C ALA A 18 26.12 27.01 -43.54
N ALA A 19 24.82 26.98 -43.81
CA ALA A 19 24.18 27.87 -44.75
C ALA A 19 22.91 28.44 -44.12
N ASP A 20 22.84 29.76 -44.21
CA ASP A 20 21.86 30.71 -43.71
C ASP A 20 20.40 30.41 -44.10
N PHE A 21 19.45 30.74 -43.22
CA PHE A 21 18.24 31.43 -43.64
C PHE A 21 17.71 32.33 -42.52
N THR A 22 17.75 33.63 -42.82
CA THR A 22 17.41 34.79 -41.99
C THR A 22 15.94 35.16 -42.14
N THR A 23 15.41 35.88 -41.14
CA THR A 23 14.28 36.83 -41.19
C THR A 23 12.88 36.19 -41.08
N SER A 24 11.98 36.56 -40.16
CA SER A 24 11.61 37.89 -39.66
C SER A 24 11.00 37.80 -38.24
N LEU A 25 11.52 38.66 -37.36
CA LEU A 25 10.84 39.14 -36.16
C LEU A 25 9.70 40.08 -36.57
N GLN A 26 8.51 39.89 -35.98
CA GLN A 26 7.47 40.93 -35.91
C GLN A 26 7.18 41.27 -34.45
N THR A 27 7.11 42.57 -34.22
CA THR A 27 7.05 43.34 -32.98
C THR A 27 5.68 43.32 -32.30
N PRO A 28 5.59 43.48 -30.97
CA PRO A 28 4.33 43.70 -30.27
C PRO A 28 4.06 45.20 -30.09
N SER A 29 2.99 45.74 -30.66
CA SER A 29 2.40 47.00 -30.20
C SER A 29 0.88 47.01 -30.38
N GLU A 30 0.20 47.61 -29.37
CA GLU A 30 -1.16 48.14 -29.41
C GLU A 30 -2.33 47.12 -29.45
N ARG A 31 -3.30 47.10 -28.52
CA ARG A 31 -3.88 48.15 -27.67
C ARG A 31 -4.59 47.51 -26.46
N GLN A 32 -4.44 48.15 -25.31
CA GLN A 32 -5.35 48.05 -24.18
C GLN A 32 -6.69 48.75 -24.50
N LYS A 33 -7.79 48.21 -23.95
CA LYS A 33 -9.08 48.82 -23.50
C LYS A 33 -10.11 47.67 -23.49
N THR A 34 -10.87 47.32 -22.45
CA THR A 34 -11.50 48.08 -21.35
C THR A 34 -11.96 47.11 -20.24
N MET A 35 -12.04 47.61 -18.99
CA MET A 35 -12.73 46.98 -17.85
C MET A 35 -14.24 46.79 -18.10
N SER A 36 -14.84 45.73 -17.53
CA SER A 36 -16.10 45.82 -16.76
C SER A 36 -16.43 44.48 -16.08
N MET A 37 -16.63 44.52 -14.76
CA MET A 37 -17.32 43.46 -14.01
C MET A 37 -18.82 43.57 -14.26
N GLY A 38 -19.43 42.48 -14.73
CA GLY A 38 -20.87 42.33 -14.84
C GLY A 38 -21.27 40.88 -14.60
N LYS A 39 -22.00 40.64 -13.52
CA LYS A 39 -22.62 39.36 -13.12
C LYS A 39 -23.33 38.69 -14.30
N LEU A 40 -23.13 37.39 -14.48
CA LEU A 40 -24.07 36.55 -15.21
C LEU A 40 -24.29 35.26 -14.43
N ALA A 41 -25.42 35.19 -13.73
CA ALA A 41 -26.01 33.94 -13.28
C ALA A 41 -26.45 33.14 -14.53
N ILE A 42 -26.14 31.85 -14.56
CA ILE A 42 -26.52 30.92 -15.63
C ILE A 42 -27.25 29.73 -14.95
N PRO A 43 -28.39 29.26 -15.50
CA PRO A 43 -29.39 28.51 -14.76
C PRO A 43 -29.05 27.01 -14.60
N LEU A 44 -29.55 26.41 -13.51
CA LEU A 44 -29.64 24.96 -13.36
C LEU A 44 -30.65 24.38 -14.38
N GLY A 45 -30.13 23.74 -15.42
CA GLY A 45 -30.88 22.92 -16.36
C GLY A 45 -30.47 21.45 -16.24
N LYS A 46 -31.44 20.59 -15.87
CA LYS A 46 -31.34 19.12 -15.88
C LYS A 46 -31.29 18.60 -17.33
N GLN A 47 -30.36 17.67 -17.63
CA GLN A 47 -30.47 16.48 -18.51
C GLN A 47 -29.21 15.63 -18.28
N ASN A 48 -29.27 14.49 -17.60
CA ASN A 48 -29.48 13.13 -18.12
C ASN A 48 -28.61 12.68 -19.33
N THR A 49 -27.83 11.63 -19.08
CA THR A 49 -27.25 10.62 -20.00
C THR A 49 -26.57 11.09 -21.29
N SER A 50 -25.24 10.92 -21.36
CA SER A 50 -24.58 10.10 -22.40
C SER A 50 -23.05 10.02 -22.22
N LYS A 51 -22.59 8.82 -21.83
CA LYS A 51 -21.59 8.04 -22.58
C LYS A 51 -20.16 8.63 -22.68
N LEU A 52 -19.41 8.58 -21.57
CA LEU A 52 -17.96 8.39 -21.64
C LEU A 52 -17.67 6.89 -21.78
N ARG A 53 -17.15 6.53 -22.94
CA ARG A 53 -16.97 5.18 -23.44
C ARG A 53 -15.59 4.67 -23.01
N ILE A 54 -15.50 4.01 -21.85
CA ILE A 54 -14.34 3.18 -21.48
C ILE A 54 -14.62 1.78 -22.06
N THR A 55 -14.16 1.51 -23.27
CA THR A 55 -14.15 0.15 -23.84
C THR A 55 -12.91 -0.60 -23.37
N SER A 56 -13.09 -1.52 -22.44
CA SER A 56 -12.86 -2.96 -22.66
C SER A 56 -13.13 -3.67 -21.33
N GLU A 57 -14.38 -4.11 -21.22
CA GLU A 57 -14.94 -5.11 -20.30
C GLU A 57 -13.96 -5.75 -19.29
N TRP A 58 -14.03 -5.29 -18.05
CA TRP A 58 -13.81 -6.18 -16.91
C TRP A 58 -15.19 -6.58 -16.36
N SER A 59 -15.62 -7.79 -16.74
CA SER A 59 -16.78 -8.49 -16.20
C SER A 59 -16.30 -9.44 -15.10
N PRO A 60 -16.93 -9.48 -13.90
CA PRO A 60 -16.61 -10.45 -12.88
C PRO A 60 -17.40 -11.73 -13.16
N THR A 61 -17.19 -12.37 -14.31
CA THR A 61 -17.82 -13.67 -14.60
C THR A 61 -16.95 -14.46 -15.56
N SER A 62 -15.80 -14.94 -15.07
CA SER A 62 -15.10 -16.16 -15.53
C SER A 62 -13.64 -16.16 -15.05
N ALA A 63 -13.46 -16.16 -13.74
CA ALA A 63 -12.29 -16.80 -13.15
C ALA A 63 -12.77 -17.39 -11.83
N SER A 64 -12.38 -18.62 -11.57
CA SER A 64 -12.50 -19.33 -10.30
C SER A 64 -11.65 -18.66 -9.20
N SER A 65 -11.85 -17.36 -8.99
CA SER A 65 -10.96 -16.43 -8.31
C SER A 65 -11.61 -15.87 -7.05
N PHE A 66 -10.90 -16.01 -5.93
CA PHE A 66 -11.24 -15.65 -4.54
C PHE A 66 -12.10 -16.70 -3.79
N PRO A 67 -11.66 -17.18 -2.61
CA PRO A 67 -12.53 -17.93 -1.69
C PRO A 67 -13.69 -17.01 -1.23
N PRO A 68 -14.79 -17.56 -0.70
CA PRO A 68 -16.07 -16.89 -0.60
C PRO A 68 -15.96 -15.51 0.08
N SER A 69 -16.73 -14.56 -0.46
CA SER A 69 -16.78 -13.12 -0.15
C SER A 69 -17.09 -12.74 1.30
N SER A 70 -17.17 -13.70 2.22
CA SER A 70 -17.44 -13.45 3.63
C SER A 70 -16.41 -14.21 4.46
N ILE A 71 -15.60 -13.47 5.22
CA ILE A 71 -14.63 -14.01 6.18
C ILE A 71 -15.27 -15.08 7.08
N THR A 72 -16.56 -14.93 7.39
CA THR A 72 -17.38 -15.88 8.12
C THR A 72 -17.43 -17.26 7.47
N THR A 73 -17.67 -17.35 6.16
CA THR A 73 -17.74 -18.63 5.44
C THR A 73 -16.38 -19.32 5.42
N PHE A 74 -15.31 -18.51 5.25
CA PHE A 74 -13.95 -18.99 5.33
C PHE A 74 -13.63 -19.58 6.72
N ILE A 75 -14.00 -18.87 7.78
CA ILE A 75 -13.79 -19.31 9.16
C ILE A 75 -14.67 -20.50 9.53
N SER A 76 -15.93 -20.56 9.07
CA SER A 76 -16.80 -21.72 9.27
C SER A 76 -16.23 -22.98 8.64
N GLY A 77 -15.66 -22.87 7.43
CA GLY A 77 -14.98 -24.01 6.78
C GLY A 77 -13.72 -24.46 7.52
N LEU A 78 -13.04 -23.52 8.19
CA LEU A 78 -11.87 -23.85 8.99
C LEU A 78 -12.20 -24.27 10.44
N SER A 79 -13.40 -23.96 10.95
CA SER A 79 -13.84 -24.37 12.30
C SER A 79 -13.85 -25.90 12.46
N SER A 80 -14.06 -26.63 11.36
CA SER A 80 -13.92 -28.08 11.30
C SER A 80 -12.49 -28.60 11.58
N TYR A 81 -11.46 -27.74 11.51
CA TYR A 81 -10.06 -28.09 11.77
C TYR A 81 -9.65 -27.99 13.25
N GLY A 82 -10.60 -27.76 14.17
CA GLY A 82 -10.32 -27.80 15.60
C GLY A 82 -9.47 -26.61 16.06
N PHE A 83 -9.93 -25.39 15.77
CA PHE A 83 -9.27 -24.19 16.25
C PHE A 83 -9.22 -24.15 17.77
N SER A 84 -8.01 -24.13 18.32
CA SER A 84 -7.80 -23.75 19.70
C SER A 84 -8.21 -22.29 19.91
N ASN A 85 -8.67 -21.97 21.12
CA ASN A 85 -8.63 -20.59 21.59
C ASN A 85 -7.18 -20.08 21.52
N GLU A 86 -6.95 -18.81 21.19
CA GLU A 86 -5.62 -18.14 21.18
C GLU A 86 -4.79 -18.28 19.90
N ASN A 87 -5.37 -17.93 18.76
CA ASN A 87 -4.64 -17.88 17.49
C ASN A 87 -3.74 -16.64 17.39
N CYS A 88 -2.74 -16.71 16.49
CA CYS A 88 -1.87 -15.59 16.16
C CYS A 88 -2.30 -14.95 14.83
N LEU A 89 -2.14 -13.63 14.72
CA LEU A 89 -2.42 -12.88 13.50
C LEU A 89 -1.22 -12.04 13.11
N MET A 90 -0.72 -12.22 11.89
CA MET A 90 0.24 -11.31 11.26
C MET A 90 -0.51 -10.27 10.45
N TRP A 91 -0.45 -9.01 10.87
CA TRP A 91 -1.03 -7.89 10.13
C TRP A 91 0.02 -7.27 9.20
N PHE A 92 -0.16 -7.48 7.90
CA PHE A 92 0.65 -6.88 6.82
C PHE A 92 0.13 -5.48 6.47
N ARG A 93 1.05 -4.55 6.19
CA ARG A 93 0.80 -3.15 5.82
C ARG A 93 1.69 -2.76 4.63
N SER A 94 2.59 -1.78 4.77
CA SER A 94 3.57 -1.42 3.73
C SER A 94 4.52 -2.57 3.35
N ASP A 95 4.95 -3.37 4.33
CA ASP A 95 5.85 -4.49 4.12
C ASP A 95 5.08 -5.78 3.79
N LEU A 96 5.19 -6.24 2.53
CA LEU A 96 4.58 -7.47 2.02
C LEU A 96 5.58 -8.62 1.83
N ARG A 97 6.75 -8.56 2.47
CA ARG A 97 7.80 -9.58 2.35
C ARG A 97 7.58 -10.73 3.34
N LEU A 98 7.92 -11.94 2.91
CA LEU A 98 7.96 -13.14 3.78
C LEU A 98 9.32 -13.38 4.42
N GLN A 99 10.38 -13.04 3.69
CA GLN A 99 11.76 -13.22 4.14
C GLN A 99 12.18 -11.97 4.91
N ASP A 100 12.98 -12.18 5.94
CA ASP A 100 13.51 -11.10 6.78
C ASP A 100 12.41 -10.16 7.32
N ASN A 101 11.35 -10.77 7.84
CA ASN A 101 10.23 -10.05 8.44
C ASN A 101 10.14 -10.44 9.93
N PRO A 102 10.55 -9.56 10.85
CA PRO A 102 10.65 -9.88 12.28
C PRO A 102 9.31 -10.14 12.93
N ALA A 103 8.26 -9.39 12.55
CA ALA A 103 6.90 -9.66 13.04
C ALA A 103 6.39 -11.02 12.58
N LEU A 104 6.52 -11.35 11.28
CA LEU A 104 6.09 -12.65 10.75
C LEU A 104 6.87 -13.82 11.36
N SER A 105 8.20 -13.68 11.46
CA SER A 105 9.07 -14.69 12.06
C SER A 105 8.69 -14.95 13.52
N THR A 106 8.46 -13.89 14.29
CA THR A 106 8.04 -13.97 15.69
C THR A 106 6.65 -14.58 15.82
N ALA A 107 5.69 -14.15 15.00
CA ALA A 107 4.34 -14.70 14.96
C ALA A 107 4.36 -16.20 14.66
N SER A 108 5.12 -16.62 13.65
CA SER A 108 5.26 -18.03 13.28
C SER A 108 5.91 -18.86 14.39
N ARG A 109 6.95 -18.33 15.05
CA ARG A 109 7.61 -19.02 16.16
C ARG A 109 6.68 -19.22 17.35
N ILE A 110 5.90 -18.19 17.72
CA ILE A 110 4.95 -18.25 18.84
C ILE A 110 3.79 -19.18 18.51
N ALA A 111 3.22 -19.07 17.30
CA ALA A 111 2.15 -19.96 16.84
C ALA A 111 2.59 -21.42 16.88
N HIS A 112 3.78 -21.72 16.35
CA HIS A 112 4.34 -23.08 16.36
C HIS A 112 4.62 -23.59 17.77
N ALA A 113 5.24 -22.78 18.64
CA ALA A 113 5.56 -23.17 20.02
C ALA A 113 4.30 -23.51 20.84
N ASN A 114 3.20 -22.81 20.59
CA ASN A 114 1.95 -22.99 21.32
C ASN A 114 0.96 -23.94 20.59
N SER A 115 1.37 -24.55 19.48
CA SER A 115 0.50 -25.39 18.62
C SER A 115 -0.78 -24.66 18.19
N LYS A 116 -0.66 -23.38 17.82
CA LYS A 116 -1.77 -22.50 17.41
C LYS A 116 -1.68 -22.20 15.91
N PHE A 117 -2.79 -21.71 15.35
CA PHE A 117 -2.84 -21.28 13.96
C PHE A 117 -2.30 -19.85 13.81
N LEU A 118 -1.61 -19.63 12.71
CA LEU A 118 -1.19 -18.30 12.25
C LEU A 118 -2.06 -17.88 11.08
N PHE A 119 -2.68 -16.71 11.20
CA PHE A 119 -3.42 -16.06 10.13
C PHE A 119 -2.64 -14.85 9.63
N ALA A 120 -2.86 -14.49 8.37
CA ALA A 120 -2.37 -13.24 7.82
C ALA A 120 -3.56 -12.31 7.52
N LEU A 121 -3.38 -11.02 7.76
CA LEU A 121 -4.37 -9.98 7.46
C LEU A 121 -3.74 -8.86 6.65
N TYR A 122 -4.49 -8.36 5.67
CA TYR A 122 -4.22 -7.09 5.00
C TYR A 122 -5.52 -6.27 4.95
N ILE A 123 -5.45 -5.01 5.37
CA ILE A 123 -6.60 -4.10 5.32
C ILE A 123 -6.37 -3.09 4.20
N ILE A 124 -7.29 -3.06 3.25
CA ILE A 124 -7.35 -2.04 2.20
C ILE A 124 -8.17 -0.86 2.74
N SER A 125 -7.60 0.33 2.71
CA SER A 125 -8.26 1.57 3.11
C SER A 125 -8.24 2.56 1.96
N PRO A 126 -9.30 2.63 1.13
CA PRO A 126 -9.38 3.57 0.02
C PRO A 126 -9.28 5.02 0.47
N GLN A 127 -9.83 5.36 1.65
CA GLN A 127 -9.69 6.69 2.22
C GLN A 127 -8.23 7.00 2.57
N ASP A 128 -7.45 6.07 3.11
CA ASP A 128 -6.00 6.29 3.31
C ASP A 128 -5.29 6.58 2.00
N TRP A 129 -5.59 5.81 0.95
CA TRP A 129 -5.00 6.06 -0.37
C TRP A 129 -5.33 7.46 -0.91
N GLN A 130 -6.55 7.95 -0.67
CA GLN A 130 -6.95 9.31 -1.05
C GLN A 130 -6.25 10.38 -0.20
N LEU A 131 -6.17 10.19 1.12
CA LEU A 131 -5.50 11.12 2.03
C LEU A 131 -4.01 11.29 1.69
N HIS A 132 -3.34 10.20 1.28
CA HIS A 132 -1.93 10.20 0.91
C HIS A 132 -1.67 10.45 -0.58
N ASP A 133 -2.69 10.86 -1.37
CA ASP A 133 -2.61 11.06 -2.83
C ASP A 133 -1.90 9.90 -3.55
N THR A 134 -2.28 8.67 -3.16
CA THR A 134 -1.65 7.46 -3.66
C THR A 134 -2.03 7.23 -5.11
N ALA A 135 -1.06 7.38 -6.01
CA ALA A 135 -1.26 7.16 -7.43
C ALA A 135 -1.82 5.75 -7.73
N ALA A 136 -2.75 5.67 -8.70
CA ALA A 136 -3.38 4.41 -9.11
C ALA A 136 -2.37 3.32 -9.51
N ILE A 137 -1.21 3.71 -10.07
CA ILE A 137 -0.14 2.77 -10.41
C ILE A 137 0.50 2.11 -9.18
N LYS A 138 0.63 2.87 -8.07
CA LYS A 138 1.13 2.34 -6.78
C LYS A 138 0.12 1.39 -6.16
N VAL A 139 -1.16 1.74 -6.18
CA VAL A 139 -2.25 0.84 -5.76
C VAL A 139 -2.20 -0.46 -6.56
N ASN A 140 -2.10 -0.37 -7.89
CA ASN A 140 -2.03 -1.54 -8.75
C ASN A 140 -0.82 -2.43 -8.43
N PHE A 141 0.34 -1.82 -8.16
CA PHE A 141 1.55 -2.52 -7.73
C PHE A 141 1.33 -3.26 -6.40
N ILE A 142 0.72 -2.62 -5.41
CA ILE A 142 0.37 -3.25 -4.12
C ILE A 142 -0.53 -4.46 -4.34
N MET A 143 -1.60 -4.33 -5.13
CA MET A 143 -2.55 -5.42 -5.37
C MET A 143 -1.91 -6.63 -6.06
N ARG A 144 -0.98 -6.40 -7.00
CA ARG A 144 -0.21 -7.48 -7.65
C ARG A 144 0.70 -8.19 -6.65
N ASN A 145 1.39 -7.45 -5.78
CA ASN A 145 2.22 -8.03 -4.73
C ASN A 145 1.39 -8.80 -3.71
N LEU A 146 0.21 -8.30 -3.33
CA LEU A 146 -0.70 -8.97 -2.42
C LEU A 146 -1.17 -10.33 -2.97
N LYS A 147 -1.41 -10.41 -4.29
CA LYS A 147 -1.71 -11.69 -4.96
C LYS A 147 -0.56 -12.68 -4.84
N ILE A 148 0.68 -12.23 -5.09
CA ILE A 148 1.88 -13.08 -4.96
C ILE A 148 2.07 -13.50 -3.49
N LEU A 149 1.86 -12.58 -2.54
CA LEU A 149 1.94 -12.87 -1.12
C LEU A 149 0.96 -13.96 -0.71
N LYS A 150 -0.29 -13.89 -1.19
CA LYS A 150 -1.31 -14.92 -0.96
C LYS A 150 -0.85 -16.30 -1.42
N GLU A 151 -0.31 -16.40 -2.64
CA GLU A 151 0.17 -17.66 -3.21
C GLU A 151 1.32 -18.24 -2.37
N LYS A 152 2.26 -17.39 -1.95
CA LYS A 152 3.38 -17.83 -1.12
C LYS A 152 2.95 -18.23 0.31
N LEU A 153 2.01 -17.51 0.91
CA LEU A 153 1.46 -17.86 2.23
C LEU A 153 0.66 -19.17 2.19
N ALA A 154 -0.09 -19.41 1.10
CA ALA A 154 -0.82 -20.66 0.91
C ALA A 154 0.12 -21.87 0.87
N ALA A 155 1.30 -21.75 0.26
CA ALA A 155 2.32 -22.80 0.27
C ALA A 155 2.87 -23.12 1.68
N LEU A 156 2.70 -22.19 2.63
CA LEU A 156 3.06 -22.35 4.05
C LEU A 156 1.84 -22.73 4.92
N ASN A 157 0.69 -23.00 4.31
CA ASN A 157 -0.59 -23.22 5.00
C ASN A 157 -1.03 -22.04 5.90
N ILE A 158 -0.59 -20.81 5.56
CA ILE A 158 -0.99 -19.59 6.25
C ILE A 158 -2.11 -18.91 5.43
N PRO A 159 -3.34 -18.83 5.94
CA PRO A 159 -4.42 -18.16 5.23
C PRO A 159 -4.27 -16.63 5.28
N LEU A 160 -4.43 -15.97 4.13
CA LEU A 160 -4.47 -14.51 4.02
C LEU A 160 -5.91 -14.01 3.90
N VAL A 161 -6.33 -13.23 4.89
CA VAL A 161 -7.55 -12.43 4.91
C VAL A 161 -7.24 -11.05 4.34
N VAL A 162 -8.07 -10.61 3.40
CA VAL A 162 -8.01 -9.24 2.85
C VAL A 162 -9.37 -8.61 3.06
N GLU A 163 -9.40 -7.51 3.82
CA GLU A 163 -10.64 -6.79 4.14
C GLU A 163 -10.55 -5.36 3.61
N THR A 164 -11.67 -4.82 3.11
CA THR A 164 -11.73 -3.42 2.65
C THR A 164 -12.51 -2.58 3.64
N VAL A 165 -11.87 -1.54 4.16
CA VAL A 165 -12.45 -0.60 5.12
C VAL A 165 -12.49 0.77 4.46
N GLU A 166 -13.67 1.21 4.04
CA GLU A 166 -13.84 2.50 3.36
C GLU A 166 -13.46 3.68 4.24
N GLU A 167 -13.86 3.67 5.52
CA GLU A 167 -13.58 4.75 6.45
C GLU A 167 -12.43 4.39 7.39
N ARG A 168 -11.33 5.16 7.35
CA ARG A 168 -10.10 4.92 8.13
C ARG A 168 -10.35 4.73 9.63
N LYS A 169 -11.25 5.53 10.22
CA LYS A 169 -11.60 5.45 11.66
C LYS A 169 -12.16 4.08 12.07
N ASN A 170 -12.66 3.27 11.12
CA ASN A 170 -13.20 1.95 11.38
C ASN A 170 -12.14 0.85 11.31
N ILE A 171 -10.88 1.16 11.00
CA ILE A 171 -9.80 0.15 10.91
C ILE A 171 -9.58 -0.55 12.25
N ALA A 172 -9.48 0.20 13.35
CA ALA A 172 -9.27 -0.36 14.69
C ALA A 172 -10.38 -1.35 15.07
N ARG A 173 -11.65 -0.94 14.88
CA ARG A 173 -12.82 -1.79 15.10
C ARG A 173 -12.84 -3.02 14.18
N THR A 174 -12.52 -2.84 12.90
CA THR A 174 -12.53 -3.96 11.94
C THR A 174 -11.44 -4.97 12.29
N LEU A 175 -10.26 -4.51 12.70
CA LEU A 175 -9.17 -5.36 13.16
C LEU A 175 -9.62 -6.20 14.37
N THR A 176 -10.25 -5.59 15.37
CA THR A 176 -10.71 -6.33 16.56
C THR A 176 -11.87 -7.26 16.26
N ASP A 177 -12.82 -6.85 15.41
CA ASP A 177 -13.91 -7.71 14.96
C ASP A 177 -13.35 -8.96 14.26
N ILE A 178 -12.37 -8.81 13.35
CA ILE A 178 -11.68 -9.93 12.70
C ILE A 178 -10.99 -10.82 13.72
N CYS A 179 -10.23 -10.24 14.66
CA CYS A 179 -9.55 -10.99 15.71
C CYS A 179 -10.54 -11.82 16.53
N ARG A 180 -11.71 -11.28 16.86
CA ARG A 180 -12.75 -12.00 17.61
C ARG A 180 -13.35 -13.15 16.81
N ILE A 181 -13.62 -12.96 15.52
CA ILE A 181 -14.18 -14.02 14.67
C ILE A 181 -13.16 -15.16 14.50
N ILE A 182 -11.87 -14.84 14.38
CA ILE A 182 -10.78 -15.83 14.23
C ILE A 182 -10.29 -16.37 15.60
N ASN A 183 -10.76 -15.79 16.71
CA ASN A 183 -10.34 -16.13 18.06
C ASN A 183 -8.83 -15.93 18.29
N VAL A 184 -8.31 -14.81 17.79
CA VAL A 184 -6.92 -14.34 17.92
C VAL A 184 -6.76 -13.61 19.24
N ASN A 185 -5.67 -13.90 19.95
CA ASN A 185 -5.28 -13.15 21.16
C ASN A 185 -3.99 -12.35 20.99
N HIS A 186 -3.21 -12.61 19.92
CA HIS A 186 -1.94 -11.95 19.68
C HIS A 186 -1.79 -11.56 18.21
N VAL A 187 -1.71 -10.25 17.98
CA VAL A 187 -1.50 -9.63 16.68
C VAL A 187 -0.08 -9.11 16.58
N PHE A 188 0.57 -9.35 15.46
CA PHE A 188 1.95 -8.98 15.18
C PHE A 188 2.01 -8.06 13.98
N ALA A 189 2.87 -7.04 14.06
CA ALA A 189 2.97 -5.99 13.06
C ALA A 189 4.39 -5.40 13.00
N ASN A 190 4.94 -5.14 11.81
CA ASN A 190 6.07 -4.22 11.65
C ASN A 190 5.61 -2.75 11.81
N ILE A 191 6.43 -1.93 12.48
CA ILE A 191 6.20 -0.51 12.73
C ILE A 191 6.22 0.29 11.42
N GLU A 192 5.28 1.21 11.30
CA GLU A 192 5.29 2.31 10.34
C GLU A 192 5.57 3.61 11.11
N TYR A 193 6.62 4.33 10.72
CA TYR A 193 7.10 5.50 11.48
C TYR A 193 6.38 6.80 11.11
N GLU A 194 5.57 6.76 10.06
CA GLU A 194 4.79 7.88 9.57
C GLU A 194 3.71 8.29 10.60
N VAL A 195 3.43 9.60 10.69
CA VAL A 195 2.63 10.17 11.80
C VAL A 195 1.19 9.65 11.80
N ASP A 196 0.58 9.56 10.61
CA ASP A 196 -0.80 9.11 10.48
C ASP A 196 -0.89 7.62 10.86
N GLU A 197 0.05 6.81 10.40
CA GLU A 197 0.19 5.39 10.69
C GLU A 197 0.40 5.15 12.18
N GLN A 198 1.30 5.88 12.84
CA GLN A 198 1.47 5.81 14.28
C GLN A 198 0.19 6.16 15.05
N GLN A 199 -0.58 7.14 14.57
CA GLN A 199 -1.85 7.50 15.19
C GLN A 199 -2.89 6.38 15.04
N ARG A 200 -3.02 5.80 13.85
CA ARG A 200 -3.88 4.62 13.60
C ARG A 200 -3.47 3.44 14.46
N ASP A 201 -2.17 3.19 14.59
CA ASP A 201 -1.63 2.04 15.32
C ASP A 201 -1.89 2.18 16.83
N LYS A 202 -1.83 3.39 17.39
CA LYS A 202 -2.25 3.68 18.78
C LYS A 202 -3.73 3.43 19.02
N GLU A 203 -4.58 3.84 18.08
CA GLU A 203 -6.03 3.58 18.13
C GLU A 203 -6.31 2.08 18.07
N CYS A 204 -5.65 1.36 17.15
CA CYS A 204 -5.75 -0.09 17.04
C CYS A 204 -5.29 -0.79 18.32
N GLN A 205 -4.18 -0.34 18.92
CA GLN A 205 -3.66 -0.90 20.15
C GLN A 205 -4.66 -0.70 21.31
N SER A 206 -5.19 0.52 21.45
CA SER A 206 -6.18 0.83 22.50
C SER A 206 -7.44 -0.03 22.36
N GLU A 207 -7.97 -0.18 21.13
CA GLU A 207 -9.14 -1.00 20.84
C GLU A 207 -8.88 -2.51 21.05
N CYS A 208 -7.66 -2.98 20.75
CA CYS A 208 -7.27 -4.37 21.01
C CYS A 208 -7.15 -4.64 22.53
N GLU A 209 -6.59 -3.71 23.29
CA GLU A 209 -6.45 -3.81 24.74
C GLU A 209 -7.81 -3.92 25.45
N THR A 210 -8.82 -3.16 25.01
CA THR A 210 -10.19 -3.29 25.57
C THR A 210 -10.82 -4.65 25.33
N HIS A 211 -10.33 -5.40 24.35
CA HIS A 211 -10.78 -6.74 23.99
C HIS A 211 -9.83 -7.85 24.45
N ASN A 212 -8.83 -7.52 25.29
CA ASN A 212 -7.81 -8.46 25.77
C ASN A 212 -7.02 -9.14 24.62
N ILE A 213 -6.80 -8.41 23.53
CA ILE A 213 -5.97 -8.82 22.40
C ILE A 213 -4.64 -8.06 22.51
N LYS A 214 -3.53 -8.80 22.55
CA LYS A 214 -2.19 -8.20 22.53
C LYS A 214 -1.83 -7.80 21.10
N LEU A 215 -1.52 -6.53 20.87
CA LEU A 215 -0.96 -6.04 19.61
C LEU A 215 0.51 -5.67 19.83
N GLU A 216 1.42 -6.37 19.16
CA GLU A 216 2.87 -6.20 19.31
C GLU A 216 3.50 -5.73 18.00
N PHE A 217 4.37 -4.71 18.12
CA PHE A 217 5.00 -4.04 17.01
C PHE A 217 6.51 -4.28 16.97
N PHE A 218 7.07 -4.46 15.76
CA PHE A 218 8.48 -4.81 15.53
C PHE A 218 9.16 -3.77 14.64
N HIS A 219 10.39 -3.40 14.99
CA HIS A 219 11.22 -2.52 14.17
C HIS A 219 11.80 -3.31 12.98
N ASP A 220 11.64 -2.77 11.77
CA ASP A 220 12.14 -3.42 10.54
C ASP A 220 12.58 -2.43 9.45
N GLN A 221 11.90 -1.28 9.32
CA GLN A 221 12.18 -0.34 8.23
C GLN A 221 13.61 0.28 8.28
N CYS A 222 14.22 0.32 9.46
CA CYS A 222 15.55 0.90 9.68
C CYS A 222 16.54 -0.16 10.15
N VAL A 223 17.78 -0.11 9.64
CA VAL A 223 18.89 -0.99 10.08
C VAL A 223 19.15 -0.87 11.58
N THR A 224 18.94 0.31 12.14
CA THR A 224 19.03 0.59 13.57
C THR A 224 17.72 1.16 14.07
N ILE A 225 17.36 0.84 15.31
CA ILE A 225 16.17 1.38 15.96
C ILE A 225 16.29 2.92 16.00
N PRO A 226 15.29 3.68 15.50
CA PRO A 226 15.32 5.13 15.60
C PRO A 226 15.51 5.60 17.05
N GLY A 227 16.42 6.57 17.22
CA GLY A 227 16.84 7.05 18.55
C GLY A 227 18.01 6.29 19.18
N SER A 228 18.43 5.14 18.63
CA SER A 228 19.60 4.41 19.15
C SER A 228 20.94 5.01 18.72
N ILE A 229 20.96 5.79 17.63
CA ILE A 229 22.17 6.49 17.18
C ILE A 229 22.23 7.83 17.91
N VAL A 230 23.17 7.95 18.84
CA VAL A 230 23.46 9.20 19.55
C VAL A 230 24.71 9.85 18.94
N SER A 231 24.63 11.15 18.65
CA SER A 231 25.82 11.96 18.34
C SER A 231 26.63 12.15 19.62
N LYS A 232 27.93 11.86 19.56
CA LYS A 232 28.88 12.17 20.64
C LYS A 232 29.09 13.67 20.81
#